data_AF-A0A1V4RWJ9-F1
#
_entry.id   AF-A0A1V4RWJ9-F1
#
_cell.length_a   1.000
_cell.length_b   1.000
_cell.length_c   1.000
_cell.angle_alpha   90.00
_cell.angle_beta   90.00
_cell.angle_gamma   90.00
#
_symmetry.space_group_name_H-M   'P 1'
#
loop_
_entity.id
_entity.type
_entity.pdbx_description
1 polymer ?
#
loop_
_entity_poly.entity_id
_entity_poly.type
_entity_poly.pdbx_seq_one_letter_code
_entity_poly.pdbx_strand_id
1 'polypeptide(L)'
;MFLREPLSGIELYLHFAEKSNEEYMKIQEAIMAFSQSEKIKSGLIWVSQTLELASALPLPEKQGAERVIKALMDMIIHEIRLAKSIFGYGPWGEIEESIDKAIVMINSGVGTESVVHLTKSLSLVTTIGHRSMSFMKEEGLI
;
A
#
# COMPACT_ATOMS: atom_id res chain seq x y z
N MET A 1 -46.04 14.32 8.78
CA MET A 1 -44.73 14.84 9.22
C MET A 1 -44.49 14.31 10.62
N PHE A 2 -43.82 13.16 10.74
CA PHE A 2 -43.53 12.56 12.05
C PHE A 2 -42.31 13.28 12.65
N LEU A 3 -42.53 14.05 13.71
CA LEU A 3 -41.46 14.59 14.54
C LEU A 3 -40.85 13.40 15.30
N ARG A 4 -39.59 13.06 15.04
CA ARG A 4 -38.85 12.11 15.88
C ARG A 4 -38.76 12.70 17.29
N GLU A 5 -39.10 11.90 18.29
CA GLU A 5 -38.89 12.29 19.69
C GLU A 5 -37.39 12.53 19.96
N PRO A 6 -37.05 13.52 20.79
CA PRO A 6 -35.65 13.80 21.12
C PRO A 6 -35.03 12.62 21.89
N LEU A 7 -33.78 12.30 21.56
CA LEU A 7 -33.02 11.23 22.19
C LEU A 7 -32.93 11.45 23.71
N SER A 8 -33.09 10.38 24.47
CA SER A 8 -32.86 10.35 25.92
C SER A 8 -31.38 10.60 26.25
N GLY A 9 -31.08 10.95 27.51
CA GLY A 9 -29.70 11.19 27.95
C GLY A 9 -28.75 10.01 27.74
N ILE A 10 -29.24 8.77 27.82
CA ILE A 10 -28.44 7.56 27.57
C ILE A 10 -28.20 7.37 26.07
N GLU A 11 -29.22 7.57 25.23
CA GLU A 11 -29.08 7.48 23.77
C GLU A 11 -28.14 8.55 23.22
N LEU A 12 -28.17 9.75 23.80
CA LEU A 12 -27.26 10.83 23.43
C LEU A 12 -25.80 10.48 23.79
N TYR A 13 -25.57 9.88 24.96
CA TYR A 13 -24.24 9.41 25.36
C TYR A 13 -23.70 8.31 24.44
N LEU A 14 -24.52 7.30 24.13
CA LEU A 14 -24.13 6.21 23.23
C LEU A 14 -23.80 6.73 21.83
N HIS A 15 -24.59 7.66 21.30
CA HIS A 15 -24.32 8.28 20.01
C HIS A 15 -22.97 9.02 19.97
N PHE A 16 -22.63 9.77 21.02
CA PHE A 16 -21.32 10.43 21.09
C PHE A 16 -20.16 9.44 21.26
N ALA A 17 -20.35 8.37 22.03
CA ALA A 17 -19.34 7.33 22.22
C ALA A 17 -19.08 6.53 20.94
N GLU A 18 -20.12 6.20 20.16
CA GLU A 18 -19.97 5.56 18.86
C GLU A 18 -19.20 6.45 17.89
N LYS A 19 -19.57 7.74 17.83
CA LYS A 19 -18.92 8.71 16.94
C LYS A 19 -17.43 8.90 17.27
N SER A 20 -17.07 8.97 18.55
CA SER A 20 -15.67 9.09 18.96
C SER A 20 -14.86 7.83 18.65
N ASN A 21 -15.49 6.66 18.75
CA ASN A 21 -14.85 5.38 18.41
C ASN A 21 -14.64 5.24 16.89
N GLU A 22 -15.60 5.68 16.08
CA GLU A 22 -15.46 5.74 14.61
C GLU A 22 -14.32 6.68 14.17
N GLU A 23 -14.21 7.84 14.81
CA GLU A 23 -13.15 8.82 14.54
C GLU A 23 -11.77 8.27 14.89
N TYR A 24 -11.65 7.62 16.05
CA TYR A 24 -10.43 6.94 16.47
C TYR A 24 -10.02 5.83 15.47
N MET A 25 -10.99 5.03 14.99
CA MET A 25 -10.73 3.98 14.02
C MET A 25 -10.21 4.53 12.69
N LYS A 26 -10.76 5.66 12.21
CA LYS A 26 -10.28 6.34 11.00
C LYS A 26 -8.85 6.86 11.15
N ILE A 27 -8.50 7.39 12.33
CA ILE A 27 -7.14 7.83 12.63
C ILE A 27 -6.16 6.66 12.59
N GLN A 28 -6.49 5.54 13.24
CA GLN A 28 -5.65 4.34 13.22
C GLN A 28 -5.46 3.80 11.81
N GLU A 29 -6.54 3.71 11.02
CA GLU A 29 -6.46 3.30 9.61
C GLU A 29 -5.57 4.23 8.79
N ALA A 30 -5.66 5.54 8.99
CA ALA A 30 -4.82 6.51 8.29
C ALA A 30 -3.33 6.34 8.63
N ILE A 31 -2.99 6.19 9.91
CA ILE A 31 -1.60 5.95 10.36
C ILE A 31 -1.06 4.66 9.75
N MET A 32 -1.83 3.58 9.82
CA MET A 32 -1.41 2.29 9.27
C MET A 32 -1.27 2.35 7.76
N ALA A 33 -2.22 2.97 7.04
CA ALA A 33 -2.17 3.11 5.60
C ALA A 33 -0.97 3.96 5.16
N PHE A 34 -0.67 5.05 5.87
CA PHE A 34 0.52 5.86 5.63
C PHE A 34 1.80 5.03 5.82
N SER A 35 1.95 4.37 6.97
CA SER A 35 3.14 3.54 7.25
C SER A 35 3.35 2.44 6.22
N GLN A 36 2.30 1.70 5.86
CA GLN A 36 2.36 0.65 4.85
C GLN A 36 2.70 1.22 3.47
N SER A 37 2.12 2.37 3.12
CA SER A 37 2.40 3.02 1.84
C SER A 37 3.87 3.44 1.71
N GLU A 38 4.47 4.01 2.76
CA GLU A 38 5.87 4.42 2.75
C GLU A 38 6.81 3.22 2.63
N LYS A 39 6.52 2.14 3.38
CA LYS A 39 7.29 0.89 3.34
C LYS A 39 7.29 0.26 1.94
N ILE A 40 6.10 0.12 1.34
CA ILE A 40 5.94 -0.45 0.00
C ILE A 40 6.59 0.47 -1.06
N LYS A 41 6.40 1.79 -0.95
CA LYS A 41 7.01 2.79 -1.85
C LYS A 41 8.53 2.66 -1.88
N SER A 42 9.18 2.58 -0.72
CA SER A 42 10.63 2.36 -0.64
C SER A 42 11.06 1.06 -1.31
N GLY A 43 10.35 -0.05 -1.04
CA GLY A 43 10.62 -1.34 -1.67
C GLY A 43 10.52 -1.30 -3.20
N LEU A 44 9.48 -0.66 -3.75
CA LEU A 44 9.28 -0.53 -5.19
C LEU A 44 10.38 0.30 -5.86
N ILE A 45 10.86 1.37 -5.20
CA ILE A 45 11.99 2.17 -5.70
C ILE A 45 13.26 1.32 -5.75
N TRP A 46 13.57 0.58 -4.68
CA TRP A 46 14.76 -0.27 -4.63
C TRP A 46 14.74 -1.36 -5.69
N VAL A 47 13.60 -2.04 -5.89
CA VAL A 47 13.49 -3.05 -6.94
C VAL A 47 13.65 -2.43 -8.32
N SER A 48 13.02 -1.30 -8.58
CA SER A 48 13.12 -0.65 -9.90
C SER A 48 14.57 -0.31 -10.25
N GLN A 49 15.32 0.25 -9.29
CA GLN A 49 16.72 0.60 -9.46
C GLN A 49 17.62 -0.65 -9.58
N THR A 50 17.36 -1.69 -8.80
CA THR A 50 18.16 -2.93 -8.85
C THR A 50 17.92 -3.73 -10.14
N LEU A 51 16.70 -3.72 -10.69
CA LEU A 51 16.41 -4.28 -12.02
C LEU A 51 17.22 -3.61 -13.13
N GLU A 52 17.28 -2.28 -13.09
CA GLU A 52 18.09 -1.51 -14.05
C GLU A 52 19.57 -1.88 -13.94
N LEU A 53 20.12 -1.92 -12.73
CA LEU A 53 21.51 -2.32 -12.49
C LEU A 53 21.78 -3.77 -12.93
N ALA A 54 20.87 -4.71 -12.60
CA ALA A 54 21.01 -6.11 -12.97
C ALA A 54 20.97 -6.33 -14.49
N SER A 55 20.28 -5.46 -15.24
CA SER A 55 20.22 -5.56 -16.70
C SER A 55 21.58 -5.35 -17.38
N ALA A 56 22.50 -4.63 -16.74
CA ALA A 56 23.83 -4.34 -17.25
C ALA A 56 24.90 -5.37 -16.83
N LEU A 57 24.55 -6.36 -15.99
CA LEU A 57 25.49 -7.35 -15.50
C LEU A 57 25.80 -8.45 -16.54
N PRO A 58 27.02 -9.00 -16.53
CA PRO A 58 27.34 -10.18 -17.32
C PRO A 58 26.51 -11.39 -16.85
N LEU A 59 26.25 -12.34 -17.75
CA LEU A 59 25.30 -13.44 -17.53
C LEU A 59 25.52 -14.23 -16.21
N PRO A 60 26.75 -14.58 -15.80
CA PRO A 60 26.97 -15.30 -14.54
C PRO A 60 26.54 -14.51 -13.29
N GLU A 61 26.73 -13.19 -13.29
CA GLU A 61 26.36 -12.30 -12.18
C GLU A 61 24.86 -11.95 -12.20
N LYS A 62 24.32 -11.76 -13.41
CA LYS A 62 22.91 -11.44 -13.65
C LYS A 62 21.97 -12.45 -13.02
N GLN A 63 22.27 -13.75 -13.14
CA GLN A 63 21.45 -14.81 -12.54
C GLN A 63 21.38 -14.72 -11.01
N GLY A 64 22.49 -14.36 -10.37
CA GLY A 64 22.54 -14.13 -8.92
C GLY A 64 21.72 -12.91 -8.52
N ALA A 65 21.87 -11.80 -9.24
CA ALA A 65 21.11 -10.58 -9.02
C ALA A 65 19.60 -10.78 -9.19
N GLU A 66 19.17 -11.51 -10.22
CA GLU A 66 17.76 -11.83 -10.46
C GLU A 66 17.13 -12.63 -9.30
N ARG A 67 17.88 -13.55 -8.68
CA ARG A 67 17.40 -14.29 -7.49
C ARG A 67 17.17 -13.37 -6.29
N VAL A 68 18.07 -12.40 -6.08
CA VAL A 68 17.93 -11.40 -5.01
C VAL A 68 16.74 -10.49 -5.29
N ILE A 69 16.59 -10.00 -6.51
CA ILE A 69 15.45 -9.17 -6.93
C ILE A 69 14.13 -9.91 -6.73
N LYS A 70 14.07 -11.20 -7.07
CA LYS A 70 12.90 -12.04 -6.82
C LYS A 70 12.55 -12.11 -5.33
N ALA A 71 13.54 -12.33 -4.46
CA ALA A 71 13.31 -12.35 -3.02
C ALA A 71 12.78 -10.99 -2.49
N LEU A 72 13.30 -9.88 -3.02
CA LEU A 72 12.79 -8.54 -2.69
C LEU A 72 11.34 -8.36 -3.15
N MET A 73 10.99 -8.82 -4.35
CA MET A 73 9.61 -8.80 -4.85
C MET A 73 8.66 -9.63 -4.00
N ASP A 74 9.09 -10.82 -3.56
CA ASP A 74 8.31 -11.69 -2.68
C ASP A 74 8.04 -11.02 -1.31
N MET A 75 9.01 -10.27 -0.79
CA MET A 75 8.82 -9.46 0.41
C MET A 75 7.81 -8.33 0.19
N ILE A 76 7.90 -7.62 -0.94
CA ILE A 76 7.00 -6.50 -1.26
C ILE A 76 5.56 -6.97 -1.43
N ILE A 77 5.34 -8.08 -2.15
CA ILE A 77 3.98 -8.60 -2.37
C ILE A 77 3.35 -9.09 -1.05
N HIS A 78 4.13 -9.58 -0.10
CA HIS A 78 3.62 -9.90 1.25
C HIS A 78 3.11 -8.65 1.98
N GLU A 79 3.84 -7.53 1.93
CA GLU A 79 3.40 -6.28 2.54
C GLU A 79 2.13 -5.73 1.87
N ILE A 80 2.04 -5.82 0.54
CA ILE A 80 0.84 -5.41 -0.21
C ILE A 80 -0.37 -6.26 0.20
N ARG A 81 -0.20 -7.58 0.29
CA ARG A 81 -1.26 -8.50 0.73
C ARG A 81 -1.68 -8.26 2.17
N LEU A 82 -0.73 -7.93 3.05
CA LEU A 82 -1.03 -7.52 4.42
C LEU A 82 -1.87 -6.24 4.43
N ALA A 83 -1.47 -5.20 3.71
CA ALA A 83 -2.24 -3.96 3.59
C ALA A 83 -3.65 -4.22 3.04
N LYS A 84 -3.78 -5.01 1.97
CA LYS A 84 -5.08 -5.43 1.42
C LYS A 84 -5.94 -6.18 2.45
N SER A 85 -5.35 -7.03 3.28
CA SER A 85 -6.10 -7.76 4.32
C SER A 85 -6.69 -6.84 5.39
N ILE A 86 -6.03 -5.70 5.65
CA ILE A 86 -6.45 -4.70 6.64
C ILE A 86 -7.49 -3.74 6.05
N PHE A 87 -7.22 -3.22 4.84
CA PHE A 87 -8.01 -2.13 4.23
C PHE A 87 -9.00 -2.60 3.16
N GLY A 88 -9.03 -3.89 2.84
CA GLY A 88 -9.83 -4.46 1.77
C GLY A 88 -9.22 -4.30 0.37
N TYR A 89 -10.00 -4.65 -0.65
CA TYR A 89 -9.55 -4.69 -2.04
C TYR A 89 -9.10 -3.32 -2.54
N GLY A 90 -10.02 -2.39 -2.82
CA GLY A 90 -9.73 -1.00 -3.20
C GLY A 90 -8.44 -0.79 -4.03
N PRO A 91 -7.64 0.25 -3.75
CA PRO A 91 -6.39 0.48 -4.46
C PRO A 91 -5.29 -0.55 -4.14
N TRP A 92 -5.38 -1.26 -3.01
CA TRP A 92 -4.41 -2.29 -2.62
C TRP A 92 -4.48 -3.54 -3.50
N GLY A 93 -5.68 -3.93 -3.93
CA GLY A 93 -5.92 -5.01 -4.88
C GLY A 93 -5.39 -4.67 -6.27
N GLU A 94 -5.57 -3.44 -6.72
CA GLU A 94 -4.97 -2.98 -7.99
C GLU A 94 -3.44 -2.98 -7.96
N ILE A 95 -2.84 -2.65 -6.81
CA ILE A 95 -1.40 -2.76 -6.59
C ILE A 95 -0.97 -4.23 -6.65
N GLU A 96 -1.69 -5.12 -5.94
CA GLU A 96 -1.40 -6.57 -5.96
C GLU A 96 -1.41 -7.14 -7.38
N GLU A 97 -2.47 -6.89 -8.15
CA GLU A 97 -2.57 -7.38 -9.54
C GLU A 97 -1.44 -6.87 -10.44
N SER A 98 -1.02 -5.61 -10.24
CA SER A 98 0.09 -5.03 -10.99
C SER A 98 1.42 -5.68 -10.61
N ILE A 99 1.64 -5.93 -9.33
CA ILE A 99 2.87 -6.57 -8.83
C ILE A 99 2.92 -8.06 -9.19
N ASP A 100 1.82 -8.79 -9.16
CA ASP A 100 1.79 -10.18 -9.61
C ASP A 100 2.21 -10.30 -11.09
N LYS A 101 1.78 -9.37 -11.95
CA LYS A 101 2.25 -9.30 -13.35
C LYS A 101 3.75 -9.04 -13.42
N ALA A 102 4.27 -8.10 -12.62
CA ALA A 102 5.70 -7.82 -12.56
C ALA A 102 6.51 -9.07 -12.14
N ILE A 103 6.04 -9.80 -11.14
CA ILE A 103 6.66 -11.05 -10.67
C ILE A 103 6.71 -12.10 -11.79
N VAL A 104 5.62 -12.28 -12.54
CA VAL A 104 5.59 -13.21 -13.68
C VAL A 104 6.63 -12.82 -14.74
N MET A 105 6.76 -11.54 -15.06
CA MET A 105 7.73 -11.04 -16.04
C MET A 105 9.18 -11.24 -15.58
N ILE A 106 9.49 -10.95 -14.32
CA ILE A 106 10.80 -11.20 -13.71
C ILE A 106 11.14 -12.69 -13.75
N ASN A 107 10.19 -13.56 -13.37
CA ASN A 107 10.37 -15.01 -13.41
C ASN A 107 10.55 -15.57 -14.83
N SER A 108 10.07 -14.85 -15.84
CA SER A 108 10.16 -15.25 -17.26
C SER A 108 11.42 -14.70 -17.96
N GLY A 109 12.29 -14.00 -17.24
CA GLY A 109 13.53 -13.43 -17.80
C GLY A 109 13.35 -12.10 -18.54
N VAL A 110 12.15 -11.50 -18.49
CA VAL A 110 11.84 -10.19 -19.09
C VAL A 110 11.63 -9.13 -18.00
N GLY A 111 12.43 -9.18 -16.93
CA GLY A 111 12.29 -8.29 -15.77
C GLY A 111 12.43 -6.80 -16.08
N THR A 112 13.17 -6.41 -17.11
CA THR A 112 13.25 -4.99 -17.51
C THR A 112 11.93 -4.44 -18.04
N GLU A 113 11.09 -5.28 -18.64
CA GLU A 113 9.76 -4.89 -19.12
C GLU A 113 8.76 -4.75 -17.96
N SER A 114 9.07 -5.31 -16.77
CA SER A 114 8.19 -5.22 -15.61
C SER A 114 8.13 -3.82 -14.98
N VAL A 115 9.05 -2.91 -15.38
CA VAL A 115 9.15 -1.55 -14.81
C VAL A 115 7.83 -0.79 -14.92
N VAL A 116 7.06 -0.96 -16.02
CA VAL A 116 5.76 -0.30 -16.18
C VAL A 116 4.77 -0.68 -15.05
N HIS A 117 4.80 -1.94 -14.61
CA HIS A 117 3.97 -2.43 -13.52
C HIS A 117 4.44 -1.93 -12.15
N LEU A 118 5.76 -1.79 -11.96
CA LEU A 118 6.34 -1.21 -10.76
C LEU A 118 6.00 0.29 -10.67
N THR A 119 6.11 1.04 -11.77
CA THR A 119 5.74 2.47 -11.83
C THR A 119 4.26 2.68 -11.56
N LYS A 120 3.37 1.86 -12.14
CA LYS A 120 1.93 1.93 -11.84
C LYS A 120 1.67 1.73 -10.35
N SER A 121 2.29 0.71 -9.76
CA SER A 121 2.16 0.39 -8.33
C SER A 121 2.70 1.51 -7.45
N LEU A 122 3.83 2.10 -7.85
CA LEU A 122 4.45 3.23 -7.16
C LEU A 122 3.54 4.46 -7.13
N SER A 123 2.87 4.78 -8.25
CA SER A 123 1.91 5.88 -8.32
C SER A 123 0.68 5.63 -7.43
N LEU A 124 0.14 4.42 -7.44
CA LEU A 124 -1.00 4.05 -6.58
C LEU A 124 -0.64 4.15 -5.10
N VAL A 125 0.48 3.54 -4.69
CA VAL A 125 0.89 3.56 -3.28
C VAL A 125 1.25 4.98 -2.80
N THR A 126 1.84 5.80 -3.66
CA THR A 126 2.11 7.22 -3.36
C THR A 126 0.81 8.00 -3.17
N THR A 127 -0.22 7.70 -3.96
CA THR A 127 -1.54 8.34 -3.82
C THR A 127 -2.20 7.98 -2.50
N ILE A 128 -2.13 6.70 -2.09
CA ILE A 128 -2.61 6.25 -0.78
C ILE A 128 -1.88 6.99 0.34
N GLY A 129 -0.54 6.99 0.31
CA GLY A 129 0.27 7.65 1.32
C GLY A 129 0.01 9.15 1.42
N HIS A 130 -0.12 9.84 0.28
CA HIS A 130 -0.45 11.26 0.26
C HIS A 130 -1.83 11.51 0.88
N ARG A 131 -2.85 10.72 0.55
CA ARG A 131 -4.19 10.86 1.12
C ARG A 131 -4.18 10.65 2.64
N SER A 132 -3.51 9.61 3.12
CA SER A 132 -3.39 9.35 4.56
C SER A 132 -2.61 10.46 5.28
N MET A 133 -1.52 10.95 4.67
CA MET A 133 -0.74 12.06 5.22
C MET A 133 -1.58 13.35 5.30
N SER A 134 -2.35 13.68 4.25
CA SER A 134 -3.25 14.84 4.27
C SER A 134 -4.26 14.75 5.40
N PHE A 135 -4.91 13.60 5.56
CA PHE A 135 -5.85 13.37 6.66
C PHE A 135 -5.16 13.53 8.03
N MET A 136 -3.99 12.90 8.23
CA MET A 136 -3.26 13.01 9.49
C MET A 136 -2.83 14.45 9.81
N LYS A 137 -2.52 15.27 8.80
CA LYS A 137 -2.23 16.71 8.99
C LYS A 137 -3.47 17.50 9.40
N GLU A 138 -4.61 17.21 8.79
CA GLU A 138 -5.90 17.84 9.13
C GLU A 138 -6.29 17.52 10.58
N GLU A 139 -6.00 16.30 11.03
CA GLU A 139 -6.20 15.85 12.42
C GLU A 139 -5.08 16.29 13.41
N GLY A 140 -4.06 17.03 12.93
CA GLY A 140 -2.98 17.55 13.76
C GLY A 140 -2.00 16.51 14.33
N LEU A 141 -1.86 15.35 13.66
CA LEU A 141 -1.01 14.24 14.09
C LEU A 141 0.44 14.33 13.59
N ILE A 142 0.68 15.07 12.50
CA ILE A 142 1.99 15.31 11.87
C ILE A 142 2.09 16.69 11.22
#